data_AF-A0A354WR67-F1
#
_entry.id   AF-A0A354WR67-F1
#
_cell.length_a   1.000
_cell.length_b   1.000
_cell.length_c   1.000
_cell.angle_alpha   90.00
_cell.angle_beta   90.00
_cell.angle_gamma   90.00
#
_symmetry.space_group_name_H-M   'P 1'
#
loop_
_entity.id
_entity.type
_entity.pdbx_description
1 polymer ?
#
loop_
_entity_poly.entity_id
_entity_poly.type
_entity_poly.pdbx_seq_one_letter_code
_entity_poly.pdbx_strand_id
1 'polypeptide(L)'
;MYQGKFDSKNKRTTVDVSRLVAQRNSAPSREQPPRQPVRENPPRTDPARPQQTARQPGVRQNQPTTRQPNGKRPQTAQAMPEKRRKGPRLGGVIFYTLYFMFILVFFVATFLGLQWLRGWLTDYQAAQPTTKSQEVFDQLFAHPDWGALYDAAGVEDTPYEGKEQFVTYMENKVGNSTLTYKETSAGLSGDKKYLVFLGDEKIASFTLSGQTASITDIPDWELGGVELFFDRSETFYIKNVDGHTVEVNGVPLDDSHIIQIATTAAAERLPIGVTGTSICTQEVSGLMATPTVTIFDESGKAMEVSYDAETHTFTEQTQANTISDDEKEAALNAAKTYCLFMIEKASKADIAKYFDTSSEAYSVITNLSGNLWMQGNNGYRFTKEEVSDYARYSDDLFSARVVLTLNVTRTDGTTKDFGYDSTLFFRKQDTGKWLVYDATNADVNAPVGKVRLTFMNGDTVLSSDFVKTDATELDTPLVSAPEGKVFIGWYRIDKYDNGTTYTMVFDPDENGHVTIPSGTTLEPMTLYALFETPSGTDATEGG
;
A
#
# COMPACT_ATOMS: atom_id res chain seq x y z
N MET A 1 -57.82 40.53 11.23
CA MET A 1 -58.44 39.99 10.00
C MET A 1 -57.57 38.86 9.49
N TYR A 2 -58.20 37.76 9.08
CA TYR A 2 -57.66 36.49 8.58
C TYR A 2 -56.94 35.55 9.56
N GLN A 3 -57.77 34.74 10.24
CA GLN A 3 -57.44 33.38 10.66
C GLN A 3 -57.28 32.50 9.41
N GLY A 4 -56.14 31.83 9.27
CA GLY A 4 -55.93 30.75 8.32
C GLY A 4 -55.47 29.50 9.06
N LYS A 5 -56.38 28.53 9.23
CA LYS A 5 -56.05 27.17 9.69
C LYS A 5 -55.26 26.48 8.56
N PHE A 6 -54.00 26.14 8.81
CA PHE A 6 -53.31 25.12 8.03
C PHE A 6 -53.27 23.83 8.84
N ASP A 7 -54.13 22.90 8.41
CA ASP A 7 -54.23 21.54 8.88
C ASP A 7 -53.22 20.71 8.05
N SER A 8 -51.97 20.60 8.52
CA SER A 8 -50.94 19.79 7.86
C SER A 8 -50.95 18.38 8.43
N LYS A 9 -51.84 17.53 7.91
CA LYS A 9 -51.73 16.07 8.01
C LYS A 9 -50.53 15.61 7.18
N ASN A 10 -49.31 15.72 7.72
CA ASN A 10 -48.18 14.99 7.19
C ASN A 10 -48.30 13.53 7.65
N LYS A 11 -48.83 12.69 6.75
CA LYS A 11 -48.71 11.23 6.87
C LYS A 11 -47.22 10.90 6.90
N ARG A 12 -46.69 10.60 8.09
CA ARG A 12 -45.47 9.81 8.24
C ARG A 12 -45.70 8.49 7.51
N THR A 13 -44.96 8.25 6.44
CA THR A 13 -44.89 6.94 5.80
C THR A 13 -44.06 6.05 6.72
N THR A 14 -44.69 5.55 7.78
CA THR A 14 -44.09 4.57 8.69
C THR A 14 -43.92 3.28 7.89
N VAL A 15 -42.70 3.01 7.43
CA VAL A 15 -42.33 1.70 6.89
C VAL A 15 -42.55 0.69 8.02
N ASP A 16 -43.41 -0.30 7.79
CA ASP A 16 -43.77 -1.35 8.75
C ASP A 16 -42.55 -2.27 8.98
N VAL A 17 -41.70 -1.87 9.92
CA VAL A 17 -40.46 -2.56 10.35
C VAL A 17 -40.73 -4.02 10.71
N SER A 18 -41.94 -4.33 11.17
CA SER A 18 -42.40 -5.68 11.53
C SER A 18 -42.42 -6.64 10.34
N ARG A 19 -42.70 -6.15 9.12
CA ARG A 19 -42.78 -6.99 7.90
C ARG A 19 -41.42 -7.32 7.30
N LEU A 20 -40.43 -6.42 7.39
CA LEU A 20 -39.09 -6.63 6.83
C LEU A 20 -38.27 -7.64 7.63
N VAL A 21 -38.42 -7.69 8.96
CA VAL A 21 -37.73 -8.65 9.83
C VAL A 21 -38.31 -10.07 9.70
N ALA A 22 -39.61 -10.20 9.44
CA ALA A 22 -40.25 -11.49 9.21
C ALA A 22 -39.85 -12.13 7.86
N GLN A 23 -39.59 -11.31 6.83
CA GLN A 23 -39.30 -11.78 5.47
C GLN A 23 -37.85 -12.24 5.29
N ARG A 24 -36.89 -11.70 6.06
CA ARG A 24 -35.47 -12.11 6.02
C ARG A 24 -35.22 -13.44 6.75
N ASN A 25 -35.99 -13.72 7.79
CA ASN A 25 -35.82 -14.90 8.65
C ASN A 25 -36.50 -16.19 8.13
N SER A 26 -37.12 -16.14 6.95
CA SER A 26 -37.87 -17.25 6.35
C SER A 26 -37.28 -17.78 5.03
N ALA A 27 -36.11 -17.27 4.59
CA ALA A 27 -35.43 -17.77 3.40
C ALA A 27 -34.43 -18.89 3.76
N PRO A 28 -34.52 -20.10 3.18
CA PRO A 28 -33.50 -21.13 3.35
C PRO A 28 -32.20 -20.73 2.60
N SER A 29 -31.05 -20.93 3.26
CA SER A 29 -29.72 -20.76 2.68
C SER A 29 -29.58 -21.54 1.37
N ARG A 30 -29.38 -20.83 0.26
CA ARG A 30 -28.93 -21.45 -1.00
C ARG A 30 -27.45 -21.79 -0.86
N GLU A 31 -27.16 -23.07 -0.68
CA GLU A 31 -25.82 -23.64 -0.93
C GLU A 31 -25.40 -23.35 -2.38
N GLN A 32 -24.24 -22.71 -2.55
CA GLN A 32 -23.58 -22.59 -3.84
C GLN A 32 -23.03 -23.96 -4.25
N PRO A 33 -23.22 -24.42 -5.50
CA PRO A 33 -22.65 -25.67 -5.96
C PRO A 33 -21.12 -25.55 -6.12
N PRO A 34 -20.35 -26.62 -5.85
CA PRO A 34 -18.90 -26.59 -5.90
C PRO A 34 -18.38 -26.29 -7.31
N ARG A 35 -17.42 -25.36 -7.40
CA ARG A 35 -16.69 -25.04 -8.64
C ARG A 35 -15.95 -26.29 -9.13
N GLN A 36 -16.18 -26.64 -10.40
CA GLN A 36 -15.42 -27.69 -11.10
C GLN A 36 -13.94 -27.28 -11.24
N PRO A 37 -13.00 -28.21 -11.12
CA PRO A 37 -11.59 -27.93 -11.34
C PRO A 37 -11.31 -27.66 -12.81
N VAL A 38 -10.64 -26.54 -13.08
CA VAL A 38 -10.12 -26.20 -14.41
C VAL A 38 -9.03 -27.20 -14.78
N ARG A 39 -9.22 -27.81 -15.95
CA ARG A 39 -8.35 -28.80 -16.58
C ARG A 39 -7.04 -28.15 -17.00
N GLU A 40 -5.93 -28.56 -16.39
CA GLU A 40 -4.58 -28.26 -16.85
C GLU A 40 -4.38 -28.86 -18.25
N ASN A 41 -3.93 -28.02 -19.20
CA ASN A 41 -3.42 -28.49 -20.48
C ASN A 41 -1.91 -28.79 -20.34
N PRO A 42 -1.42 -29.95 -20.81
CA PRO A 42 -0.02 -30.33 -20.69
C PRO A 42 0.87 -29.56 -21.68
N PRO A 43 2.19 -29.44 -21.39
CA PRO A 43 3.12 -28.82 -22.32
C PRO A 43 3.27 -29.66 -23.60
N ARG A 44 3.24 -28.98 -24.75
CA ARG A 44 3.52 -29.57 -26.06
C ARG A 44 5.00 -30.00 -26.14
N THR A 45 5.22 -31.28 -26.34
CA THR A 45 6.48 -31.86 -26.85
C THR A 45 6.45 -31.96 -28.38
N ASP A 46 7.55 -31.52 -29.00
CA ASP A 46 8.25 -32.07 -30.18
C ASP A 46 7.62 -31.95 -31.60
N PRO A 47 8.42 -31.79 -32.69
CA PRO A 47 9.47 -32.76 -33.05
C PRO A 47 10.78 -32.26 -33.70
N ALA A 48 11.80 -33.10 -33.49
CA ALA A 48 13.05 -33.18 -34.23
C ALA A 48 12.87 -33.71 -35.67
N ARG A 49 13.79 -33.33 -36.59
CA ARG A 49 14.25 -34.12 -37.75
C ARG A 49 15.42 -33.43 -38.50
N PRO A 50 16.25 -34.13 -39.30
CA PRO A 50 17.11 -35.27 -38.97
C PRO A 50 18.55 -35.20 -39.53
N GLN A 51 19.41 -36.06 -38.95
CA GLN A 51 20.47 -36.89 -39.55
C GLN A 51 21.21 -36.45 -40.84
N GLN A 52 22.54 -36.53 -40.78
CA GLN A 52 23.35 -37.42 -41.63
C GLN A 52 24.75 -37.59 -41.02
N THR A 53 25.07 -38.74 -40.41
CA THR A 53 25.63 -40.00 -40.96
C THR A 53 27.12 -40.16 -40.72
N ALA A 54 27.44 -41.28 -40.09
CA ALA A 54 28.76 -41.79 -39.76
C ALA A 54 29.58 -42.25 -40.98
N ARG A 55 30.91 -42.27 -40.80
CA ARG A 55 31.86 -43.40 -41.01
C ARG A 55 33.19 -42.97 -41.67
N GLN A 56 34.29 -43.41 -41.05
CA GLN A 56 35.61 -43.69 -41.65
C GLN A 56 35.48 -44.56 -42.92
N PRO A 57 36.44 -44.66 -43.88
CA PRO A 57 37.89 -44.85 -43.64
C PRO A 57 38.85 -44.19 -44.68
N GLY A 58 40.17 -44.39 -44.49
CA GLY A 58 41.21 -43.90 -45.39
C GLY A 58 41.34 -44.68 -46.71
N VAL A 59 42.21 -44.17 -47.60
CA VAL A 59 43.14 -44.88 -48.52
C VAL A 59 43.66 -43.89 -49.59
N ARG A 60 44.97 -43.64 -49.52
CA ARG A 60 46.02 -43.79 -50.55
C ARG A 60 45.74 -43.50 -52.05
N GLN A 61 46.84 -43.00 -52.67
CA GLN A 61 47.24 -43.04 -54.10
C GLN A 61 46.76 -41.88 -54.99
N ASN A 62 47.54 -41.33 -55.95
CA ASN A 62 48.78 -41.80 -56.57
C ASN A 62 49.55 -40.67 -57.26
N GLN A 63 50.84 -40.95 -57.45
CA GLN A 63 51.86 -40.33 -58.30
C GLN A 63 51.47 -40.31 -59.80
N PRO A 64 52.25 -39.69 -60.74
CA PRO A 64 53.44 -40.36 -61.29
C PRO A 64 54.68 -39.48 -61.67
N THR A 65 55.86 -40.08 -61.42
CA THR A 65 57.11 -40.23 -62.23
C THR A 65 57.49 -39.21 -63.34
N THR A 66 58.77 -38.90 -63.64
CA THR A 66 59.89 -39.82 -63.94
C THR A 66 61.24 -39.08 -64.17
N ARG A 67 62.35 -39.82 -63.97
CA ARG A 67 63.61 -39.90 -64.74
C ARG A 67 64.87 -39.05 -64.40
N GLN A 68 65.92 -39.86 -64.16
CA GLN A 68 67.37 -39.67 -64.07
C GLN A 68 68.01 -39.29 -65.44
N PRO A 69 69.30 -38.88 -65.51
CA PRO A 69 70.36 -39.89 -65.64
C PRO A 69 71.72 -39.60 -64.95
N ASN A 70 72.30 -40.72 -64.50
CA ASN A 70 73.70 -41.21 -64.50
C ASN A 70 74.88 -40.33 -65.03
N GLY A 71 76.05 -40.48 -64.38
CA GLY A 71 77.36 -40.15 -64.96
C GLY A 71 78.56 -40.36 -64.02
N LYS A 72 79.49 -41.25 -64.39
CA LYS A 72 80.66 -41.76 -63.63
C LYS A 72 81.91 -40.84 -63.66
N ARG A 73 82.74 -41.01 -62.61
CA ARG A 73 84.17 -40.63 -62.36
C ARG A 73 85.16 -40.75 -63.55
N PRO A 74 86.33 -40.06 -63.55
CA PRO A 74 87.58 -40.66 -62.98
C PRO A 74 88.65 -39.70 -62.37
N GLN A 75 89.45 -40.30 -61.45
CA GLN A 75 90.92 -40.22 -61.16
C GLN A 75 91.64 -38.84 -61.18
N THR A 76 92.63 -38.47 -60.35
CA THR A 76 93.86 -39.18 -59.92
C THR A 76 94.64 -38.36 -58.87
N ALA A 77 95.23 -39.07 -57.88
CA ALA A 77 96.54 -38.90 -57.20
C ALA A 77 97.11 -37.55 -56.64
N GLN A 78 97.77 -37.72 -55.47
CA GLN A 78 98.88 -36.95 -54.84
C GLN A 78 98.51 -35.65 -54.09
N ALA A 79 98.99 -35.33 -52.87
CA ALA A 79 99.96 -35.95 -51.96
C ALA A 79 99.72 -35.40 -50.52
N MET A 80 100.03 -36.20 -49.49
CA MET A 80 100.40 -35.69 -48.14
C MET A 80 101.78 -35.00 -48.21
N PRO A 81 102.26 -34.20 -47.23
CA PRO A 81 101.82 -34.05 -45.82
C PRO A 81 101.65 -32.56 -45.41
N GLU A 82 101.14 -32.21 -44.21
CA GLU A 82 102.01 -31.88 -43.06
C GLU A 82 101.17 -31.69 -41.77
N LYS A 83 101.64 -32.26 -40.66
CA LYS A 83 101.14 -32.00 -39.31
C LYS A 83 101.33 -30.51 -38.97
N ARG A 84 100.23 -29.76 -38.78
CA ARG A 84 100.28 -28.48 -38.04
C ARG A 84 99.54 -28.58 -36.71
N ARG A 85 100.32 -28.29 -35.67
CA ARG A 85 99.97 -28.29 -34.25
C ARG A 85 98.69 -27.48 -33.98
N LYS A 86 97.77 -28.04 -33.18
CA LYS A 86 96.65 -27.30 -32.58
C LYS A 86 97.21 -26.31 -31.55
N GLY A 87 97.14 -25.02 -31.86
CA GLY A 87 97.21 -23.94 -30.86
C GLY A 87 95.83 -23.66 -30.23
N PRO A 88 95.78 -23.03 -29.05
CA PRO A 88 94.56 -22.89 -28.26
C PRO A 88 93.57 -21.89 -28.90
N ARG A 89 92.28 -22.26 -28.96
CA ARG A 89 91.21 -21.43 -29.53
C ARG A 89 90.81 -20.31 -28.55
N LEU A 90 91.49 -19.18 -28.61
CA LEU A 90 91.16 -17.99 -27.80
C LEU A 90 89.81 -17.33 -28.20
N GLY A 91 89.26 -17.62 -29.39
CA GLY A 91 87.99 -17.05 -29.86
C GLY A 91 86.71 -17.68 -29.29
N GLY A 92 86.78 -18.91 -28.76
CA GLY A 92 85.60 -19.57 -28.17
C GLY A 92 85.25 -19.05 -26.78
N VAL A 93 86.26 -18.77 -25.95
CA VAL A 93 86.07 -18.30 -24.57
C VAL A 93 85.45 -16.90 -24.54
N ILE A 94 85.86 -16.01 -25.45
CA ILE A 94 85.29 -14.65 -25.58
C ILE A 94 83.84 -14.70 -26.07
N PHE A 95 83.53 -15.57 -27.02
CA PHE A 95 82.15 -15.77 -27.51
C PHE A 95 81.24 -16.31 -26.40
N TYR A 96 81.64 -17.37 -25.68
CA TYR A 96 80.82 -17.94 -24.61
C TYR A 96 80.72 -17.00 -23.40
N THR A 97 81.75 -16.22 -23.06
CA THR A 97 81.66 -15.22 -21.97
C THR A 97 80.71 -14.09 -22.31
N LEU A 98 80.77 -13.52 -23.53
CA LEU A 98 79.79 -12.52 -23.98
C LEU A 98 78.38 -13.12 -24.10
N TYR A 99 78.26 -14.34 -24.64
CA TYR A 99 76.98 -15.06 -24.75
C TYR A 99 76.34 -15.30 -23.38
N PHE A 100 77.09 -15.83 -22.40
CA PHE A 100 76.60 -16.02 -21.04
C PHE A 100 76.36 -14.69 -20.31
N MET A 101 77.10 -13.63 -20.61
CA MET A 101 76.84 -12.29 -20.08
C MET A 101 75.55 -11.68 -20.64
N PHE A 102 75.27 -11.82 -21.94
CA PHE A 102 73.98 -11.43 -22.52
C PHE A 102 72.82 -12.26 -21.96
N ILE A 103 73.04 -13.56 -21.75
CA ILE A 103 72.06 -14.42 -21.07
C ILE A 103 71.83 -13.95 -19.63
N LEU A 104 72.88 -13.62 -18.89
CA LEU A 104 72.78 -13.09 -17.53
C LEU A 104 72.00 -11.77 -17.50
N VAL A 105 72.33 -10.83 -18.39
CA VAL A 105 71.61 -9.55 -18.54
C VAL A 105 70.15 -9.79 -18.91
N PHE A 106 69.86 -10.73 -19.80
CA PHE A 106 68.49 -11.12 -20.14
C PHE A 106 67.73 -11.69 -18.92
N PHE A 107 68.35 -12.55 -18.12
CA PHE A 107 67.75 -13.08 -16.90
C PHE A 107 67.52 -12.00 -15.85
N VAL A 108 68.47 -11.07 -15.66
CA VAL A 108 68.32 -9.94 -14.73
C VAL A 108 67.21 -8.99 -15.20
N ALA A 109 67.16 -8.65 -16.49
CA ALA A 109 66.10 -7.81 -17.06
C ALA A 109 64.73 -8.49 -16.97
N THR A 110 64.66 -9.81 -17.23
CA THR A 110 63.43 -10.59 -17.08
C THR A 110 62.99 -10.66 -15.62
N PHE A 111 63.92 -10.85 -14.69
CA PHE A 111 63.62 -10.88 -13.26
C PHE A 111 63.07 -9.54 -12.75
N LEU A 112 63.72 -8.43 -13.12
CA LEU A 112 63.24 -7.08 -12.79
C LEU A 112 61.88 -6.79 -13.45
N GLY A 113 61.70 -7.18 -14.71
CA GLY A 113 60.42 -7.06 -15.42
C GLY A 113 59.29 -7.87 -14.78
N LEU A 114 59.56 -9.10 -14.34
CA LEU A 114 58.60 -9.94 -13.60
C LEU A 114 58.28 -9.37 -12.23
N GLN A 115 59.24 -8.77 -11.54
CA GLN A 115 59.02 -8.14 -10.25
C GLN A 115 58.17 -6.86 -10.37
N TRP A 116 58.44 -6.05 -11.40
CA TRP A 116 57.59 -4.89 -11.74
C TRP A 116 56.18 -5.34 -12.14
N LEU A 117 56.06 -6.32 -13.04
CA LEU A 117 54.78 -6.86 -13.48
C LEU A 117 53.97 -7.44 -12.31
N ARG A 118 54.63 -8.09 -11.34
CA ARG A 118 53.98 -8.59 -10.13
C ARG A 118 53.44 -7.47 -9.25
N GLY A 119 54.20 -6.38 -9.09
CA GLY A 119 53.72 -5.18 -8.39
C GLY A 119 52.50 -4.58 -9.10
N TRP A 120 52.64 -4.31 -10.41
CA TRP A 120 51.55 -3.78 -11.23
C TRP A 120 50.31 -4.68 -11.25
N LEU A 121 50.45 -6.01 -11.33
CA LEU A 121 49.33 -6.96 -11.23
C LEU A 121 48.66 -6.91 -9.86
N THR A 122 49.42 -6.69 -8.79
CA THR A 122 48.87 -6.57 -7.43
C THR A 122 48.03 -5.29 -7.32
N ASP A 123 48.56 -4.17 -7.81
CA ASP A 123 47.87 -2.89 -7.80
C ASP A 123 46.64 -2.90 -8.73
N TYR A 124 46.76 -3.52 -9.92
CA TYR A 124 45.66 -3.72 -10.86
C TYR A 124 44.56 -4.63 -10.30
N GLN A 125 44.92 -5.71 -9.58
CA GLN A 125 43.95 -6.58 -8.92
C GLN A 125 43.22 -5.86 -7.77
N ALA A 126 43.93 -5.05 -6.98
CA ALA A 126 43.34 -4.24 -5.92
C ALA A 126 42.39 -3.16 -6.47
N ALA A 127 42.69 -2.62 -7.66
CA ALA A 127 41.88 -1.64 -8.37
C ALA A 127 40.73 -2.25 -9.18
N GLN A 128 40.46 -3.55 -9.05
CA GLN A 128 39.32 -4.14 -9.73
C GLN A 128 38.00 -3.58 -9.16
N PRO A 129 37.02 -3.33 -10.02
CA PRO A 129 35.74 -2.76 -9.58
C PRO A 129 35.01 -3.66 -8.59
N THR A 130 35.25 -4.98 -8.60
CA THR A 130 34.74 -5.93 -7.60
C THR A 130 35.31 -5.71 -6.20
N THR A 131 36.59 -5.33 -6.10
CA THR A 131 37.23 -5.01 -4.81
C THR A 131 36.74 -3.66 -4.31
N LYS A 132 36.69 -2.65 -5.20
CA LYS A 132 36.25 -1.31 -4.81
C LYS A 132 34.77 -1.25 -4.48
N SER A 133 33.91 -2.01 -5.18
CA SER A 133 32.48 -2.08 -4.86
C SER A 133 32.22 -2.66 -3.47
N GLN A 134 33.03 -3.64 -3.04
CA GLN A 134 32.92 -4.18 -1.69
C GLN A 134 33.33 -3.14 -0.65
N GLU A 135 34.43 -2.41 -0.87
CA GLU A 135 34.90 -1.36 0.04
C GLU A 135 33.84 -0.25 0.21
N VAL A 136 33.29 0.23 -0.90
CA VAL A 136 32.23 1.26 -0.89
C VAL A 136 30.95 0.72 -0.24
N PHE A 137 30.58 -0.52 -0.52
CA PHE A 137 29.43 -1.16 0.13
C PHE A 137 29.62 -1.27 1.64
N ASP A 138 30.78 -1.74 2.12
CA ASP A 138 31.06 -1.86 3.55
C ASP A 138 31.07 -0.49 4.23
N GLN A 139 31.63 0.52 3.57
CA GLN A 139 31.64 1.90 4.07
C GLN A 139 30.23 2.48 4.22
N LEU A 140 29.34 2.24 3.26
CA LEU A 140 28.01 2.85 3.23
C LEU A 140 26.94 2.02 3.96
N PHE A 141 27.06 0.69 3.98
CA PHE A 141 25.95 -0.22 4.33
C PHE A 141 26.30 -1.27 5.40
N ALA A 142 27.55 -1.38 5.88
CA ALA A 142 27.85 -2.24 7.04
C ALA A 142 27.29 -1.65 8.35
N HIS A 143 27.39 -0.32 8.49
CA HIS A 143 26.79 0.48 9.57
C HIS A 143 26.21 1.76 8.95
N PRO A 144 25.07 1.66 8.24
CA PRO A 144 24.57 2.75 7.42
C PRO A 144 24.18 3.96 8.25
N ASP A 145 24.72 5.11 7.89
CA ASP A 145 24.22 6.42 8.31
C ASP A 145 23.13 6.85 7.31
N TRP A 146 21.88 6.51 7.62
CA TRP A 146 20.74 6.80 6.75
C TRP A 146 20.54 8.29 6.51
N GLY A 147 20.94 9.15 7.45
CA GLY A 147 20.83 10.60 7.30
C GLY A 147 21.83 11.13 6.27
N ALA A 148 23.07 10.66 6.34
CA ALA A 148 24.09 10.99 5.33
C ALA A 148 23.74 10.42 3.94
N LEU A 149 23.16 9.22 3.88
CA LEU A 149 22.68 8.62 2.62
C LEU A 149 21.50 9.39 2.03
N TYR A 150 20.60 9.90 2.87
CA TYR A 150 19.48 10.76 2.46
C TYR A 150 19.98 12.04 1.80
N ASP A 151 20.92 12.73 2.45
CA ASP A 151 21.53 13.95 1.93
C ASP A 151 22.33 13.66 0.64
N ALA A 152 23.08 12.55 0.58
CA ALA A 152 23.87 12.16 -0.58
C ALA A 152 23.02 11.76 -1.80
N ALA A 153 21.84 11.18 -1.57
CA ALA A 153 20.90 10.83 -2.63
C ALA A 153 20.07 12.05 -3.12
N GLY A 154 20.22 13.22 -2.47
CA GLY A 154 19.50 14.44 -2.84
C GLY A 154 17.99 14.32 -2.67
N VAL A 155 17.54 13.57 -1.66
CA VAL A 155 16.12 13.39 -1.39
C VAL A 155 15.53 14.68 -0.81
N GLU A 156 14.36 15.07 -1.32
CA GLU A 156 13.63 16.24 -0.82
C GLU A 156 12.60 15.85 0.27
N ASP A 157 12.55 16.68 1.31
CA ASP A 157 11.55 16.62 2.37
C ASP A 157 10.15 16.92 1.79
N THR A 158 9.12 16.26 2.33
CA THR A 158 7.72 16.67 2.13
C THR A 158 7.31 17.62 3.27
N PRO A 159 6.12 18.24 3.18
CA PRO A 159 5.61 19.05 4.29
C PRO A 159 5.51 18.31 5.64
N TYR A 160 5.39 16.98 5.63
CA TYR A 160 5.12 16.18 6.84
C TYR A 160 6.17 15.10 7.14
N GLU A 161 7.12 14.87 6.24
CA GLU A 161 8.21 13.92 6.44
C GLU A 161 9.51 14.44 5.85
N GLY A 162 10.57 14.40 6.64
CA GLY A 162 11.90 14.68 6.16
C GLY A 162 12.90 13.61 6.54
N LYS A 163 14.17 14.01 6.55
CA LYS A 163 15.29 13.16 6.91
C LYS A 163 15.11 12.38 8.21
N GLU A 164 14.59 13.00 9.27
CA GLU A 164 14.45 12.32 10.59
C GLU A 164 13.49 11.12 10.54
N GLN A 165 12.37 11.29 9.84
CA GLN A 165 11.36 10.25 9.63
C GLN A 165 11.91 9.14 8.72
N PHE A 166 12.67 9.51 7.68
CA PHE A 166 13.36 8.55 6.82
C PHE A 166 14.37 7.71 7.59
N VAL A 167 15.20 8.33 8.44
CA VAL A 167 16.19 7.62 9.28
C VAL A 167 15.48 6.60 10.16
N THR A 168 14.43 7.03 10.88
CA THR A 168 13.64 6.15 11.75
C THR A 168 13.01 5.00 10.96
N TYR A 169 12.45 5.29 9.78
CA TYR A 169 11.89 4.29 8.88
C TYR A 169 12.93 3.23 8.47
N MET A 170 14.10 3.66 8.02
CA MET A 170 15.16 2.75 7.57
C MET A 170 15.79 1.96 8.70
N GLU A 171 15.98 2.56 9.87
CA GLU A 171 16.46 1.86 11.07
C GLU A 171 15.50 0.74 11.50
N ASN A 172 14.19 1.02 11.50
CA ASN A 172 13.18 0.01 11.82
C ASN A 172 13.07 -1.08 10.74
N LYS A 173 13.13 -0.68 9.46
CA LYS A 173 12.99 -1.60 8.32
C LYS A 173 14.19 -2.54 8.17
N VAL A 174 15.41 -2.00 8.25
CA VAL A 174 16.64 -2.79 8.11
C VAL A 174 16.97 -3.50 9.42
N GLY A 175 16.85 -2.81 10.55
CA GLY A 175 17.21 -3.33 11.87
C GLY A 175 18.61 -3.92 11.89
N ASN A 176 18.72 -5.17 12.34
CA ASN A 176 19.98 -5.93 12.37
C ASN A 176 20.19 -6.84 11.14
N SER A 177 19.40 -6.66 10.09
CA SER A 177 19.46 -7.49 8.89
C SER A 177 20.73 -7.21 8.09
N THR A 178 21.35 -8.25 7.55
CA THR A 178 22.50 -8.10 6.65
C THR A 178 22.03 -7.68 5.27
N LEU A 179 22.55 -6.56 4.77
CA LEU A 179 22.32 -6.09 3.41
C LEU A 179 23.24 -6.83 2.43
N THR A 180 22.80 -6.95 1.18
CA THR A 180 23.61 -7.51 0.09
C THR A 180 23.58 -6.58 -1.11
N TYR A 181 24.47 -6.78 -2.08
CA TYR A 181 24.43 -6.00 -3.32
C TYR A 181 24.71 -6.86 -4.56
N LYS A 182 24.24 -6.39 -5.72
CA LYS A 182 24.47 -7.03 -7.03
C LYS A 182 24.80 -5.97 -8.08
N GLU A 183 25.82 -6.24 -8.91
CA GLU A 183 26.12 -5.42 -10.09
C GLU A 183 24.96 -5.51 -11.09
N THR A 184 24.57 -4.37 -11.65
CA THR A 184 23.62 -4.32 -12.77
C THR A 184 24.35 -4.49 -14.09
N SER A 185 23.69 -5.11 -15.06
CA SER A 185 24.21 -5.21 -16.43
C SER A 185 24.47 -3.80 -16.97
N ALA A 186 25.74 -3.38 -17.01
CA ALA A 186 26.13 -2.05 -17.47
C ALA A 186 25.63 -1.81 -18.90
N GLY A 187 24.64 -0.93 -19.06
CA GLY A 187 24.29 -0.38 -20.37
C GLY A 187 25.25 0.76 -20.68
N LEU A 188 25.99 0.66 -21.79
CA LEU A 188 26.73 1.69 -22.58
C LEU A 188 27.54 2.82 -21.89
N SER A 189 27.15 3.34 -20.73
CA SER A 189 27.93 4.25 -19.88
C SER A 189 29.01 3.46 -19.17
N GLY A 190 30.23 3.96 -19.19
CA GLY A 190 31.38 3.31 -18.60
C GLY A 190 31.36 3.06 -17.08
N ASP A 191 30.38 3.63 -16.38
CA ASP A 191 30.19 3.54 -14.94
C ASP A 191 29.56 2.20 -14.53
N LYS A 192 29.80 1.81 -13.27
CA LYS A 192 29.28 0.56 -12.71
C LYS A 192 28.27 0.82 -11.62
N LYS A 193 27.02 0.39 -11.84
CA LYS A 193 25.92 0.55 -10.88
C LYS A 193 25.62 -0.75 -10.14
N TYR A 194 25.47 -0.64 -8.83
CA TYR A 194 25.22 -1.75 -7.91
C TYR A 194 23.93 -1.51 -7.14
N LEU A 195 23.01 -2.49 -7.14
CA LEU A 195 21.78 -2.44 -6.37
C LEU A 195 21.99 -3.08 -5.00
N VAL A 196 21.50 -2.43 -3.96
CA VAL A 196 21.55 -2.89 -2.57
C VAL A 196 20.20 -3.45 -2.17
N PHE A 197 20.22 -4.61 -1.53
CA PHE A 197 19.05 -5.39 -1.18
C PHE A 197 18.95 -5.69 0.31
N LEU A 198 17.74 -5.57 0.83
CA LEU A 198 17.28 -6.15 2.09
C LEU A 198 16.49 -7.42 1.74
N GLY A 199 17.13 -8.59 1.85
CA GLY A 199 16.56 -9.83 1.30
C GLY A 199 16.43 -9.74 -0.22
N ASP A 200 15.19 -9.72 -0.74
CA ASP A 200 14.89 -9.56 -2.16
C ASP A 200 14.44 -8.13 -2.53
N GLU A 201 14.22 -7.26 -1.54
CA GLU A 201 13.77 -5.89 -1.75
C GLU A 201 14.95 -4.96 -2.08
N LYS A 202 14.83 -4.18 -3.15
CA LYS A 202 15.82 -3.16 -3.51
C LYS A 202 15.59 -1.90 -2.69
N ILE A 203 16.57 -1.51 -1.87
CA ILE A 203 16.46 -0.36 -0.96
C ILE A 203 17.38 0.82 -1.32
N ALA A 204 18.47 0.55 -2.04
CA ALA A 204 19.39 1.60 -2.49
C ALA A 204 20.17 1.17 -3.74
N SER A 205 20.92 2.09 -4.33
CA SER A 205 21.99 1.77 -5.27
C SER A 205 23.15 2.75 -5.12
N PHE A 206 24.33 2.31 -5.52
CA PHE A 206 25.49 3.19 -5.65
C PHE A 206 26.17 2.97 -7.00
N THR A 207 26.81 4.00 -7.50
CA THR A 207 27.53 3.99 -8.78
C THR A 207 29.01 4.24 -8.55
N LEU A 208 29.87 3.50 -9.25
CA LEU A 208 31.30 3.76 -9.32
C LEU A 208 31.66 4.39 -10.65
N SER A 209 32.40 5.49 -10.60
CA SER A 209 32.95 6.22 -11.74
C SER A 209 34.48 6.22 -11.66
N GLY A 210 35.18 6.01 -12.78
CA GLY A 210 36.65 5.92 -12.73
C GLY A 210 37.32 5.29 -13.93
N GLN A 211 36.70 5.36 -15.12
CA GLN A 211 37.29 4.74 -16.30
C GLN A 211 38.60 5.41 -16.71
N THR A 212 39.60 4.58 -17.00
CA THR A 212 40.85 5.01 -17.61
C THR A 212 40.84 4.76 -19.12
N ALA A 213 41.47 5.66 -19.89
CA ALA A 213 41.48 5.60 -21.35
C ALA A 213 42.44 4.54 -21.93
N SER A 214 43.47 4.14 -21.18
CA SER A 214 44.46 3.14 -21.60
C SER A 214 44.35 1.85 -20.80
N ILE A 215 44.55 0.70 -21.47
CA ILE A 215 44.63 -0.63 -20.84
C ILE A 215 45.82 -0.77 -19.86
N THR A 216 46.79 0.14 -19.91
CA THR A 216 47.95 0.19 -19.01
C THR A 216 47.69 0.93 -17.72
N ASP A 217 46.61 1.72 -17.67
CA ASP A 217 46.30 2.59 -16.55
C ASP A 217 45.47 1.79 -15.54
N ILE A 218 45.84 1.91 -14.27
CA ILE A 218 45.10 1.30 -13.16
C ILE A 218 43.82 2.13 -12.98
N PRO A 219 42.62 1.55 -13.14
CA PRO A 219 41.37 2.27 -12.93
C PRO A 219 41.28 2.82 -11.50
N ASP A 220 40.89 4.08 -11.34
CA ASP A 220 40.70 4.69 -10.03
C ASP A 220 39.19 4.88 -9.80
N TRP A 221 38.55 3.81 -9.32
CA TRP A 221 37.11 3.79 -9.10
C TRP A 221 36.75 4.58 -7.84
N GLU A 222 35.93 5.60 -8.00
CA GLU A 222 35.40 6.44 -6.93
C GLU A 222 33.88 6.32 -6.85
N LEU A 223 33.32 6.67 -5.69
CA LEU A 223 31.87 6.76 -5.52
C LEU A 223 31.33 7.93 -6.37
N GLY A 224 30.57 7.61 -7.40
CA GLY A 224 29.94 8.59 -8.29
C GLY A 224 28.60 9.11 -7.77
N GLY A 225 27.78 8.24 -7.15
CA GLY A 225 26.48 8.64 -6.62
C GLY A 225 25.76 7.53 -5.87
N VAL A 226 24.74 7.94 -5.10
CA VAL A 226 23.86 7.07 -4.32
C VAL A 226 22.41 7.39 -4.69
N GLU A 227 21.57 6.37 -4.81
CA GLU A 227 20.11 6.51 -4.94
C GLU A 227 19.45 5.67 -3.85
N LEU A 228 18.37 6.19 -3.27
CA LEU A 228 17.56 5.47 -2.29
C LEU A 228 16.23 5.07 -2.94
N PHE A 229 15.72 3.90 -2.58
CA PHE A 229 14.45 3.38 -3.07
C PHE A 229 13.52 3.13 -1.91
N PHE A 230 12.48 3.95 -1.81
CA PHE A 230 11.43 3.87 -0.82
C PHE A 230 10.17 4.53 -1.40
N ASP A 231 9.01 4.08 -0.93
CA ASP A 231 7.73 4.59 -1.40
C ASP A 231 7.08 5.45 -0.32
N ARG A 232 6.48 6.55 -0.77
CA ARG A 232 5.60 7.44 0.01
C ARG A 232 4.18 7.19 -0.44
N SER A 233 3.61 6.05 -0.06
CA SER A 233 2.31 5.58 -0.54
C SER A 233 1.26 5.44 0.56
N GLU A 234 1.64 5.61 1.82
CA GLU A 234 0.72 5.46 2.94
C GLU A 234 -0.22 6.66 3.05
N THR A 235 -1.47 6.37 3.40
CA THR A 235 -2.52 7.34 3.70
C THR A 235 -3.08 7.04 5.08
N PHE A 236 -3.27 8.10 5.87
CA PHE A 236 -3.84 8.03 7.20
C PHE A 236 -5.00 9.01 7.34
N TYR A 237 -5.96 8.62 8.16
CA TYR A 237 -7.13 9.42 8.48
C TYR A 237 -7.06 9.90 9.93
N ILE A 238 -7.47 11.13 10.19
CA ILE A 238 -7.55 11.69 11.55
C ILE A 238 -8.97 12.17 11.80
N LYS A 239 -9.61 11.63 12.84
CA LYS A 239 -10.94 12.04 13.30
C LYS A 239 -10.80 12.88 14.57
N ASN A 240 -11.17 14.15 14.49
CA ASN A 240 -11.10 15.11 15.58
C ASN A 240 -12.39 15.92 15.71
N VAL A 241 -12.63 16.52 16.87
CA VAL A 241 -13.72 17.47 17.05
C VAL A 241 -13.49 18.67 16.13
N ASP A 242 -14.56 19.11 15.45
CA ASP A 242 -14.53 20.27 14.56
C ASP A 242 -14.04 21.52 15.31
N GLY A 243 -13.08 22.24 14.73
CA GLY A 243 -12.39 23.37 15.34
C GLY A 243 -11.10 23.03 16.12
N HIS A 244 -10.83 21.75 16.42
CA HIS A 244 -9.55 21.34 17.01
C HIS A 244 -8.41 21.34 15.97
N THR A 245 -7.18 21.60 16.44
CA THR A 245 -5.99 21.65 15.58
C THR A 245 -5.28 20.30 15.59
N VAL A 246 -4.82 19.84 14.42
CA VAL A 246 -4.10 18.58 14.26
C VAL A 246 -2.69 18.85 13.76
N GLU A 247 -1.71 18.19 14.36
CA GLU A 247 -0.32 18.14 13.90
C GLU A 247 0.08 16.73 13.49
N VAL A 248 0.73 16.62 12.33
CA VAL A 248 1.34 15.39 11.81
C VAL A 248 2.85 15.59 11.80
N ASN A 249 3.57 14.74 12.53
CA ASN A 249 5.02 14.83 12.72
C ASN A 249 5.49 16.22 13.18
N GLY A 250 4.68 16.90 14.01
CA GLY A 250 4.96 18.23 14.55
C GLY A 250 4.66 19.40 13.61
N VAL A 251 4.02 19.13 12.46
CA VAL A 251 3.60 20.16 11.50
C VAL A 251 2.07 20.24 11.49
N PRO A 252 1.46 21.42 11.68
CA PRO A 252 0.01 21.56 11.69
C PRO A 252 -0.58 21.29 10.31
N LEU A 253 -1.68 20.52 10.28
CA LEU A 253 -2.50 20.37 9.08
C LEU A 253 -3.31 21.63 8.86
N ASP A 254 -3.45 22.01 7.59
CA ASP A 254 -4.36 23.06 7.16
C ASP A 254 -5.72 22.49 6.71
N ASP A 255 -6.67 23.39 6.48
CA ASP A 255 -8.03 23.04 6.07
C ASP A 255 -8.10 22.23 4.77
N SER A 256 -7.05 22.21 3.93
CA SER A 256 -7.07 21.43 2.68
C SER A 256 -7.09 19.92 2.94
N HIS A 257 -6.67 19.49 4.13
CA HIS A 257 -6.66 18.10 4.56
C HIS A 257 -8.02 17.65 5.09
N ILE A 258 -8.94 18.58 5.39
CA ILE A 258 -10.27 18.23 5.90
C ILE A 258 -11.13 17.71 4.74
N ILE A 259 -11.35 16.40 4.73
CA ILE A 259 -12.12 15.69 3.70
C ILE A 259 -13.60 15.53 4.08
N GLN A 260 -13.94 15.66 5.37
CA GLN A 260 -15.31 15.52 5.84
C GLN A 260 -15.54 16.35 7.10
N ILE A 261 -16.71 16.98 7.19
CA ILE A 261 -17.22 17.61 8.41
C ILE A 261 -18.62 17.06 8.62
N ALA A 262 -18.81 16.27 9.66
CA ALA A 262 -20.07 15.57 9.87
C ALA A 262 -20.44 15.48 11.34
N THR A 263 -21.74 15.56 11.57
CA THR A 263 -22.38 14.98 12.75
C THR A 263 -22.84 13.56 12.39
N THR A 264 -23.65 12.94 13.22
CA THR A 264 -24.25 11.63 12.92
C THR A 264 -25.75 11.77 12.70
N ALA A 265 -26.35 10.86 11.94
CA ALA A 265 -27.81 10.79 11.76
C ALA A 265 -28.58 10.65 13.09
N ALA A 266 -27.88 10.28 14.18
CA ALA A 266 -28.40 10.29 15.54
C ALA A 266 -28.95 11.65 15.97
N ALA A 267 -28.45 12.76 15.40
CA ALA A 267 -28.92 14.12 15.66
C ALA A 267 -30.45 14.28 15.47
N GLU A 268 -31.07 13.57 14.53
CA GLU A 268 -32.52 13.62 14.29
C GLU A 268 -33.35 13.00 15.41
N ARG A 269 -32.72 12.20 16.28
CA ARG A 269 -33.35 11.48 17.41
C ARG A 269 -33.03 12.10 18.75
N LEU A 270 -32.24 13.18 18.76
CA LEU A 270 -31.95 13.93 19.97
C LEU A 270 -33.15 14.82 20.36
N PRO A 271 -33.32 15.12 21.65
CA PRO A 271 -34.29 16.10 22.09
C PRO A 271 -34.07 17.47 21.40
N ILE A 272 -35.17 18.20 21.18
CA ILE A 272 -35.12 19.54 20.58
C ILE A 272 -34.15 20.43 21.36
N GLY A 273 -33.19 21.03 20.64
CA GLY A 273 -32.19 21.94 21.20
C GLY A 273 -30.87 21.27 21.59
N VAL A 274 -30.73 19.95 21.43
CA VAL A 274 -29.44 19.24 21.59
C VAL A 274 -28.80 19.05 20.23
N THR A 275 -27.55 19.49 20.08
CA THR A 275 -26.74 19.29 18.87
C THR A 275 -25.68 18.22 19.11
N GLY A 276 -25.49 17.32 18.16
CA GLY A 276 -24.36 16.40 18.18
C GLY A 276 -23.03 17.13 18.01
N THR A 277 -21.96 16.53 18.52
CA THR A 277 -20.59 17.01 18.27
C THR A 277 -20.28 16.87 16.78
N SER A 278 -19.84 17.96 16.15
CA SER A 278 -19.32 17.94 14.79
C SER A 278 -17.92 17.35 14.81
N ILE A 279 -17.65 16.38 13.94
CA ILE A 279 -16.37 15.71 13.78
C ILE A 279 -15.81 16.06 12.40
N CYS A 280 -14.55 16.45 12.38
CA CYS A 280 -13.74 16.57 11.17
C CYS A 280 -12.99 15.26 10.92
N THR A 281 -13.06 14.76 9.69
CA THR A 281 -12.14 13.73 9.19
C THR A 281 -11.14 14.41 8.28
N GLN A 282 -9.85 14.25 8.59
CA GLN A 282 -8.74 14.74 7.80
C GLN A 282 -8.01 13.57 7.14
N GLU A 283 -7.46 13.80 5.96
CA GLU A 283 -6.64 12.84 5.23
C GLU A 283 -5.23 13.40 5.04
N VAL A 284 -4.22 12.60 5.38
CA VAL A 284 -2.83 12.86 5.05
C VAL A 284 -2.29 11.68 4.25
N SER A 285 -1.80 11.96 3.05
CA SER A 285 -1.35 10.97 2.08
C SER A 285 0.12 11.21 1.71
N GLY A 286 0.78 10.19 1.18
CA GLY A 286 2.16 10.31 0.72
C GLY A 286 3.19 10.20 1.83
N LEU A 287 2.90 9.36 2.84
CA LEU A 287 3.82 9.08 3.94
C LEU A 287 4.57 7.76 3.73
N MET A 288 5.75 7.63 4.33
CA MET A 288 6.58 6.41 4.31
C MET A 288 6.16 5.42 5.39
N ALA A 289 5.63 5.91 6.51
CA ALA A 289 5.30 5.13 7.68
C ALA A 289 4.16 5.76 8.50
N THR A 290 3.70 5.04 9.52
CA THR A 290 2.76 5.58 10.51
C THR A 290 3.32 6.85 11.16
N PRO A 291 2.66 8.01 11.00
CA PRO A 291 3.14 9.26 11.55
C PRO A 291 2.86 9.38 13.04
N THR A 292 3.48 10.37 13.68
CA THR A 292 3.05 10.86 14.99
C THR A 292 1.94 11.88 14.79
N VAL A 293 0.79 11.67 15.42
CA VAL A 293 -0.35 12.60 15.39
C VAL A 293 -0.58 13.19 16.77
N THR A 294 -0.67 14.52 16.84
CA THR A 294 -1.06 15.26 18.05
C THR A 294 -2.28 16.12 17.75
N ILE A 295 -3.26 16.12 18.65
CA ILE A 295 -4.50 16.90 18.49
C ILE A 295 -4.59 17.87 19.67
N PHE A 296 -4.93 19.12 19.40
CA PHE A 296 -5.08 20.18 20.39
C PHE A 296 -6.51 20.72 20.41
N ASP A 297 -7.08 20.83 21.61
CA ASP A 297 -8.37 21.50 21.80
C ASP A 297 -8.26 23.02 21.56
N GLU A 298 -9.40 23.73 21.59
CA GLU A 298 -9.46 25.19 21.40
C GLU A 298 -8.59 25.99 22.40
N SER A 299 -8.23 25.39 23.54
CA SER A 299 -7.37 26.01 24.56
C SER A 299 -5.87 25.76 24.31
N GLY A 300 -5.53 24.94 23.32
CA GLY A 300 -4.16 24.52 23.02
C GLY A 300 -3.68 23.35 23.88
N LYS A 301 -4.60 22.61 24.53
CA LYS A 301 -4.25 21.43 25.34
C LYS A 301 -4.22 20.19 24.44
N ALA A 302 -3.15 19.41 24.57
CA ALA A 302 -3.02 18.13 23.88
C ALA A 302 -4.08 17.12 24.37
N MET A 303 -4.73 16.48 23.41
CA MET A 303 -5.76 15.48 23.58
C MET A 303 -5.17 14.07 23.43
N GLU A 304 -5.77 13.10 24.10
CA GLU A 304 -5.39 11.70 23.91
C GLU A 304 -5.84 11.23 22.51
N VAL A 305 -5.02 10.43 21.84
CA VAL A 305 -5.28 9.95 20.47
C VAL A 305 -5.10 8.44 20.45
N SER A 306 -6.11 7.73 19.97
CA SER A 306 -6.02 6.29 19.69
C SER A 306 -5.72 6.05 18.21
N TYR A 307 -4.94 5.03 17.89
CA TYR A 307 -4.66 4.61 16.52
C TYR A 307 -5.24 3.22 16.23
N ASP A 308 -6.02 3.12 15.16
CA ASP A 308 -6.49 1.86 14.59
C ASP A 308 -5.68 1.53 13.33
N ALA A 309 -4.91 0.45 13.41
CA ALA A 309 -4.05 -0.01 12.31
C ALA A 309 -4.81 -0.67 11.16
N GLU A 310 -6.02 -1.20 11.37
CA GLU A 310 -6.81 -1.81 10.30
C GLU A 310 -7.39 -0.75 9.37
N THR A 311 -7.81 0.38 9.95
CA THR A 311 -8.43 1.50 9.22
C THR A 311 -7.48 2.66 8.97
N HIS A 312 -6.21 2.55 9.39
CA HIS A 312 -5.20 3.62 9.34
C HIS A 312 -5.73 4.95 9.93
N THR A 313 -6.54 4.85 10.99
CA THR A 313 -7.29 5.99 11.53
C THR A 313 -6.82 6.35 12.94
N PHE A 314 -6.41 7.60 13.11
CA PHE A 314 -6.25 8.25 14.40
C PHE A 314 -7.57 8.85 14.84
N THR A 315 -7.97 8.63 16.09
CA THR A 315 -9.22 9.18 16.66
C THR A 315 -8.90 9.92 17.95
N GLU A 316 -9.29 11.19 18.01
CA GLU A 316 -9.26 11.99 19.22
C GLU A 316 -10.13 11.35 20.31
N GLN A 317 -9.58 11.16 21.48
CA GLN A 317 -10.31 10.66 22.65
C GLN A 317 -10.82 11.85 23.48
N THR A 318 -12.14 11.91 23.62
CA THR A 318 -12.86 12.94 24.35
C THR A 318 -13.84 12.27 25.32
N GLN A 319 -14.34 13.00 26.31
CA GLN A 319 -15.47 12.49 27.11
C GLN A 319 -16.71 12.18 26.25
N ALA A 320 -16.79 12.76 25.05
CA ALA A 320 -17.91 12.56 24.14
C ALA A 320 -17.87 11.21 23.40
N ASN A 321 -16.72 10.54 23.31
CA ASN A 321 -16.58 9.24 22.64
C ASN A 321 -15.93 8.14 23.52
N THR A 322 -15.52 8.46 24.75
CA THR A 322 -15.12 7.46 25.74
C THR A 322 -16.30 7.06 26.62
N ILE A 323 -16.78 5.82 26.46
CA ILE A 323 -17.87 5.25 27.27
C ILE A 323 -17.38 4.88 28.68
N SER A 324 -18.12 5.23 29.73
CA SER A 324 -17.85 4.74 31.08
C SER A 324 -18.35 3.32 31.31
N ASP A 325 -17.81 2.61 32.32
CA ASP A 325 -18.28 1.27 32.68
C ASP A 325 -19.78 1.26 33.04
N ASP A 326 -20.26 2.29 33.74
CA ASP A 326 -21.67 2.44 34.11
C ASP A 326 -22.59 2.60 32.88
N GLU A 327 -22.18 3.42 31.89
CA GLU A 327 -22.92 3.64 30.65
C GLU A 327 -22.92 2.38 29.77
N LYS A 328 -21.77 1.69 29.70
CA LYS A 328 -21.62 0.42 29.00
C LYS A 328 -22.49 -0.67 29.62
N GLU A 329 -22.51 -0.78 30.94
CA GLU A 329 -23.37 -1.72 31.65
C GLU A 329 -24.85 -1.39 31.45
N ALA A 330 -25.24 -0.11 31.51
CA ALA A 330 -26.60 0.32 31.24
C ALA A 330 -27.06 -0.07 29.82
N ALA A 331 -26.21 0.16 28.81
CA ALA A 331 -26.48 -0.21 27.43
C ALA A 331 -26.69 -1.72 27.25
N LEU A 332 -25.76 -2.51 27.77
CA LEU A 332 -25.79 -3.96 27.66
C LEU A 332 -26.98 -4.58 28.41
N ASN A 333 -27.27 -4.10 29.63
CA ASN A 333 -28.38 -4.60 30.43
C ASN A 333 -29.74 -4.24 29.84
N ALA A 334 -29.88 -3.06 29.21
CA ALA A 334 -31.10 -2.69 28.49
C ALA A 334 -31.36 -3.64 27.31
N ALA A 335 -30.35 -3.88 26.46
CA ALA A 335 -30.44 -4.78 25.31
C ALA A 335 -30.74 -6.23 25.73
N LYS A 336 -30.02 -6.75 26.74
CA LYS A 336 -30.27 -8.08 27.30
C LYS A 336 -31.69 -8.22 27.84
N THR A 337 -32.17 -7.23 28.60
CA THR A 337 -33.52 -7.28 29.19
C THR A 337 -34.60 -7.27 28.09
N TYR A 338 -34.42 -6.49 27.02
CA TYR A 338 -35.28 -6.58 25.84
C TYR A 338 -35.27 -7.98 25.23
N CYS A 339 -34.10 -8.56 24.99
CA CYS A 339 -33.98 -9.92 24.43
C CYS A 339 -34.64 -10.98 25.31
N LEU A 340 -34.50 -10.86 26.64
CA LEU A 340 -35.16 -11.74 27.60
C LEU A 340 -36.68 -11.55 27.61
N PHE A 341 -37.17 -10.33 27.42
CA PHE A 341 -38.61 -10.08 27.27
C PHE A 341 -39.15 -10.76 26.01
N MET A 342 -38.39 -10.71 24.89
CA MET A 342 -38.73 -11.38 23.63
C MET A 342 -38.79 -12.91 23.74
N ILE A 343 -38.24 -13.52 24.80
CA ILE A 343 -38.31 -14.96 25.07
C ILE A 343 -39.07 -15.35 26.34
N GLU A 344 -39.91 -14.44 26.86
CA GLU A 344 -40.70 -14.60 28.09
C GLU A 344 -39.87 -14.91 29.35
N LYS A 345 -38.62 -14.43 29.39
CA LYS A 345 -37.73 -14.51 30.55
C LYS A 345 -37.60 -13.20 31.33
N ALA A 346 -38.17 -12.11 30.82
CA ALA A 346 -38.29 -10.83 31.53
C ALA A 346 -39.72 -10.29 31.44
N SER A 347 -40.13 -9.53 32.45
CA SER A 347 -41.46 -8.94 32.57
C SER A 347 -41.50 -7.47 32.13
N LYS A 348 -42.69 -6.88 32.06
CA LYS A 348 -42.85 -5.43 31.87
C LYS A 348 -42.19 -4.61 32.98
N ALA A 349 -42.14 -5.14 34.21
CA ALA A 349 -41.47 -4.50 35.33
C ALA A 349 -39.94 -4.54 35.19
N ASP A 350 -39.39 -5.57 34.55
CA ASP A 350 -37.96 -5.64 34.24
C ASP A 350 -37.57 -4.66 33.13
N ILE A 351 -38.40 -4.53 32.08
CA ILE A 351 -38.22 -3.52 31.04
C ILE A 351 -38.23 -2.10 31.65
N ALA A 352 -39.13 -1.82 32.59
CA ALA A 352 -39.21 -0.52 33.26
C ALA A 352 -37.96 -0.17 34.10
N LYS A 353 -37.07 -1.13 34.36
CA LYS A 353 -35.78 -0.85 35.00
C LYS A 353 -34.79 -0.20 34.04
N TYR A 354 -34.93 -0.35 32.73
CA TYR A 354 -33.94 0.14 31.77
C TYR A 354 -34.51 1.05 30.69
N PHE A 355 -35.83 1.11 30.56
CA PHE A 355 -36.54 1.94 29.59
C PHE A 355 -37.42 2.96 30.31
N ASP A 356 -37.42 4.20 29.82
CA ASP A 356 -38.28 5.27 30.32
C ASP A 356 -39.75 4.90 30.05
N THR A 357 -40.55 4.73 31.11
CA THR A 357 -41.95 4.30 31.01
C THR A 357 -42.85 5.30 30.27
N SER A 358 -42.42 6.54 30.09
CA SER A 358 -43.11 7.56 29.30
C SER A 358 -42.74 7.53 27.82
N SER A 359 -41.71 6.77 27.44
CA SER A 359 -41.18 6.74 26.07
C SER A 359 -42.01 5.89 25.11
N GLU A 360 -41.92 6.24 23.82
CA GLU A 360 -42.45 5.41 22.73
C GLU A 360 -41.75 4.04 22.70
N ALA A 361 -40.44 3.98 22.93
CA ALA A 361 -39.69 2.72 22.97
C ALA A 361 -40.27 1.72 24.00
N TYR A 362 -40.53 2.18 25.23
CA TYR A 362 -41.17 1.35 26.26
C TYR A 362 -42.57 0.89 25.84
N SER A 363 -43.37 1.81 25.30
CA SER A 363 -44.73 1.52 24.85
C SER A 363 -44.74 0.48 23.73
N VAL A 364 -43.86 0.60 22.74
CA VAL A 364 -43.73 -0.36 21.65
C VAL A 364 -43.38 -1.75 22.18
N ILE A 365 -42.33 -1.86 22.99
CA ILE A 365 -41.86 -3.14 23.53
C ILE A 365 -42.97 -3.84 24.34
N THR A 366 -43.61 -3.11 25.27
CA THR A 366 -44.58 -3.72 26.18
C THR A 366 -45.93 -4.03 25.55
N ASN A 367 -46.16 -3.57 24.30
CA ASN A 367 -47.37 -3.83 23.52
C ASN A 367 -47.18 -4.88 22.41
N LEU A 368 -46.03 -5.56 22.33
CA LEU A 368 -45.72 -6.62 21.36
C LEU A 368 -46.57 -7.92 21.51
N SER A 369 -47.77 -7.84 22.07
CA SER A 369 -48.70 -8.94 22.38
C SER A 369 -48.73 -10.06 21.32
N GLY A 370 -47.97 -11.14 21.55
CA GLY A 370 -47.91 -12.32 20.67
C GLY A 370 -46.80 -12.31 19.59
N ASN A 371 -46.11 -11.18 19.36
CA ASN A 371 -44.97 -11.05 18.44
C ASN A 371 -43.63 -11.33 19.16
N LEU A 372 -43.60 -12.34 20.03
CA LEU A 372 -42.40 -12.73 20.76
C LEU A 372 -41.56 -13.69 19.91
N TRP A 373 -40.26 -13.72 20.16
CA TRP A 373 -39.35 -14.62 19.44
C TRP A 373 -39.56 -16.09 19.82
N MET A 374 -39.84 -16.37 21.10
CA MET A 374 -40.03 -17.73 21.61
C MET A 374 -40.69 -17.76 23.00
N GLN A 375 -41.72 -18.58 23.19
CA GLN A 375 -42.43 -18.66 24.50
C GLN A 375 -42.06 -19.90 25.33
N GLY A 376 -41.41 -20.90 24.72
CA GLY A 376 -40.96 -22.11 25.40
C GLY A 376 -39.47 -22.38 25.16
N ASN A 377 -38.67 -22.34 26.22
CA ASN A 377 -37.23 -22.63 26.15
C ASN A 377 -36.70 -23.25 27.46
N ASN A 378 -35.66 -24.08 27.32
CA ASN A 378 -34.98 -24.80 28.41
C ASN A 378 -33.74 -24.07 28.94
N GLY A 379 -33.41 -22.91 28.38
CA GLY A 379 -32.25 -22.11 28.79
C GLY A 379 -31.84 -21.12 27.73
N TYR A 380 -30.95 -20.20 28.11
CA TYR A 380 -30.38 -19.22 27.20
C TYR A 380 -28.96 -18.85 27.65
N ARG A 381 -28.18 -18.29 26.72
CA ARG A 381 -26.93 -17.59 27.00
C ARG A 381 -26.73 -16.44 26.00
N PHE A 382 -25.97 -15.45 26.41
CA PHE A 382 -25.53 -14.37 25.52
C PHE A 382 -24.10 -14.64 25.04
N THR A 383 -23.84 -14.30 23.79
CA THR A 383 -22.51 -14.35 23.17
C THR A 383 -22.32 -13.14 22.26
N LYS A 384 -21.07 -12.84 21.87
CA LYS A 384 -20.70 -11.71 21.00
C LYS A 384 -21.25 -10.37 21.51
N GLU A 385 -21.07 -10.11 22.80
CA GLU A 385 -21.57 -8.91 23.44
C GLU A 385 -20.62 -7.75 23.19
N GLU A 386 -21.07 -6.78 22.40
CA GLU A 386 -20.29 -5.61 22.00
C GLU A 386 -21.12 -4.34 22.22
N VAL A 387 -20.47 -3.33 22.77
CA VAL A 387 -20.99 -1.97 22.84
C VAL A 387 -20.01 -1.09 22.08
N SER A 388 -20.50 -0.45 21.03
CA SER A 388 -19.73 0.35 20.09
C SER A 388 -20.47 1.65 19.77
N ASP A 389 -19.88 2.49 18.92
CA ASP A 389 -20.46 3.73 18.42
C ASP A 389 -21.08 4.61 19.54
N TYR A 390 -20.34 4.76 20.63
CA TYR A 390 -20.75 5.60 21.74
C TYR A 390 -20.60 7.08 21.37
N ALA A 391 -21.65 7.85 21.65
CA ALA A 391 -21.65 9.29 21.49
C ALA A 391 -22.37 9.93 22.68
N ARG A 392 -21.69 10.83 23.37
CA ARG A 392 -22.26 11.67 24.42
C ARG A 392 -22.63 13.03 23.84
N TYR A 393 -23.84 13.47 24.13
CA TYR A 393 -24.39 14.74 23.63
C TYR A 393 -24.52 15.80 24.73
N SER A 394 -24.60 15.35 26.00
CA SER A 394 -24.58 16.21 27.18
C SER A 394 -24.27 15.37 28.42
N ASP A 395 -24.19 16.00 29.59
CA ASP A 395 -23.98 15.28 30.86
C ASP A 395 -25.05 14.22 31.14
N ASP A 396 -26.26 14.41 30.60
CA ASP A 396 -27.44 13.59 30.84
C ASP A 396 -27.98 12.89 29.57
N LEU A 397 -27.23 12.88 28.47
CA LEU A 397 -27.67 12.28 27.21
C LEU A 397 -26.51 11.59 26.46
N PHE A 398 -26.70 10.32 26.12
CA PHE A 398 -25.78 9.57 25.26
C PHE A 398 -26.53 8.56 24.38
N SER A 399 -25.85 8.05 23.36
CA SER A 399 -26.26 6.85 22.62
C SER A 399 -25.12 5.86 22.54
N ALA A 400 -25.47 4.57 22.40
CA ALA A 400 -24.52 3.51 22.10
C ALA A 400 -25.18 2.45 21.24
N ARG A 401 -24.41 1.87 20.31
CA ARG A 401 -24.80 0.68 19.56
C ARG A 401 -24.49 -0.56 20.38
N VAL A 402 -25.45 -1.48 20.44
CA VAL A 402 -25.28 -2.77 21.12
C VAL A 402 -25.51 -3.88 20.12
N VAL A 403 -24.49 -4.72 19.95
CA VAL A 403 -24.56 -5.95 19.16
C VAL A 403 -24.42 -7.13 20.12
N LEU A 404 -25.36 -8.07 20.07
CA LEU A 404 -25.28 -9.31 20.83
C LEU A 404 -26.01 -10.45 20.13
N THR A 405 -25.66 -11.68 20.50
CA THR A 405 -26.37 -12.88 20.08
C THR A 405 -26.98 -13.57 21.30
N LEU A 406 -28.30 -13.74 21.31
CA LEU A 406 -29.01 -14.58 22.25
C LEU A 406 -29.10 -16.01 21.68
N ASN A 407 -28.38 -16.95 22.29
CA ASN A 407 -28.53 -18.37 21.98
C ASN A 407 -29.60 -18.97 22.92
N VAL A 408 -30.66 -19.53 22.36
CA VAL A 408 -31.78 -20.11 23.12
C VAL A 408 -31.82 -21.62 22.93
N THR A 409 -31.80 -22.37 24.03
CA THR A 409 -32.00 -23.82 24.02
C THR A 409 -33.50 -24.11 23.96
N ARG A 410 -33.95 -24.70 22.86
CA ARG A 410 -35.33 -25.10 22.64
C ARG A 410 -35.71 -26.30 23.52
N THR A 411 -37.01 -26.57 23.61
CA THR A 411 -37.55 -27.69 24.39
C THR A 411 -37.12 -29.06 23.87
N ASP A 412 -36.77 -29.16 22.58
CA ASP A 412 -36.22 -30.36 21.93
C ASP A 412 -34.70 -30.54 22.12
N GLY A 413 -34.04 -29.62 22.85
CA GLY A 413 -32.60 -29.64 23.10
C GLY A 413 -31.74 -28.98 22.02
N THR A 414 -32.32 -28.55 20.89
CA THR A 414 -31.59 -27.79 19.86
C THR A 414 -31.37 -26.33 20.28
N THR A 415 -30.39 -25.65 19.66
CA THR A 415 -30.13 -24.23 19.91
C THR A 415 -30.61 -23.38 18.74
N LYS A 416 -31.18 -22.21 19.03
CA LYS A 416 -31.51 -21.17 18.04
C LYS A 416 -30.87 -19.85 18.42
N ASP A 417 -30.31 -19.17 17.43
CA ASP A 417 -29.67 -17.88 17.61
C ASP A 417 -30.60 -16.75 17.19
N PHE A 418 -30.63 -15.71 18.02
CA PHE A 418 -31.31 -14.45 17.73
C PHE A 418 -30.28 -13.32 17.84
N GLY A 419 -30.00 -12.67 16.72
CA GLY A 419 -29.16 -11.48 16.68
C GLY A 419 -29.92 -10.25 17.17
N TYR A 420 -29.25 -9.42 17.95
CA TYR A 420 -29.67 -8.08 18.31
C TYR A 420 -28.63 -7.09 17.82
N ASP A 421 -29.08 -6.05 17.13
CA ASP A 421 -28.26 -4.96 16.62
C ASP A 421 -29.14 -3.71 16.61
N SER A 422 -28.90 -2.83 17.57
CA SER A 422 -29.65 -1.58 17.72
C SER A 422 -28.78 -0.50 18.35
N THR A 423 -29.03 0.74 17.94
CA THR A 423 -28.58 1.92 18.69
C THR A 423 -29.64 2.31 19.71
N LEU A 424 -29.20 2.47 20.95
CA LEU A 424 -30.02 2.85 22.09
C LEU A 424 -29.66 4.27 22.52
N PHE A 425 -30.69 5.09 22.80
CA PHE A 425 -30.55 6.47 23.27
C PHE A 425 -30.97 6.57 24.73
N PHE A 426 -30.08 7.09 25.57
CA PHE A 426 -30.22 7.14 27.01
C PHE A 426 -30.39 8.57 27.50
N ARG A 427 -31.24 8.72 28.50
CA ARG A 427 -31.35 9.94 29.30
C ARG A 427 -31.08 9.61 30.77
N LYS A 428 -30.29 10.46 31.43
CA LYS A 428 -30.09 10.38 32.87
C LYS A 428 -31.32 10.94 33.59
N GLN A 429 -31.85 10.18 34.52
CA GLN A 429 -32.93 10.63 35.41
C GLN A 429 -32.34 11.40 36.59
N ASP A 430 -33.17 12.19 37.28
CA ASP A 430 -32.78 12.91 38.52
C ASP A 430 -32.20 11.98 39.60
N THR A 431 -32.53 10.69 39.55
CA THR A 431 -32.00 9.63 40.44
C THR A 431 -30.57 9.20 40.10
N GLY A 432 -29.98 9.76 39.04
CA GLY A 432 -28.67 9.38 38.50
C GLY A 432 -28.70 8.17 37.55
N LYS A 433 -29.87 7.54 37.37
CA LYS A 433 -30.03 6.33 36.57
C LYS A 433 -30.21 6.63 35.08
N TRP A 434 -29.51 5.89 34.23
CA TRP A 434 -29.68 5.92 32.78
C TRP A 434 -30.88 5.07 32.34
N LEU A 435 -31.80 5.66 31.56
CA LEU A 435 -32.93 4.96 30.95
C LEU A 435 -32.97 5.20 29.44
N VAL A 436 -33.27 4.15 28.68
CA VAL A 436 -33.52 4.23 27.25
C VAL A 436 -34.82 4.97 27.00
N TYR A 437 -34.76 6.08 26.26
CA TYR A 437 -35.95 6.81 25.80
C TYR A 437 -36.26 6.57 24.33
N ASP A 438 -35.28 6.10 23.54
CA ASP A 438 -35.47 5.79 22.12
C ASP A 438 -34.51 4.67 21.68
N ALA A 439 -34.87 3.94 20.64
CA ALA A 439 -34.10 2.83 20.09
C ALA A 439 -34.36 2.68 18.59
N THR A 440 -33.33 2.32 17.83
CA THR A 440 -33.43 2.11 16.39
C THR A 440 -32.47 1.05 15.89
N ASN A 441 -32.87 0.35 14.83
CA ASN A 441 -32.00 -0.59 14.09
C ASN A 441 -31.39 0.07 12.84
N ALA A 442 -31.73 1.34 12.58
CA ALA A 442 -31.07 2.11 11.55
C ALA A 442 -29.64 2.43 12.01
N ASP A 443 -28.71 2.47 11.04
CA ASP A 443 -27.38 3.00 11.29
C ASP A 443 -27.48 4.51 11.45
N VAL A 444 -27.48 4.96 12.70
CA VAL A 444 -27.52 6.38 13.05
C VAL A 444 -26.13 6.97 13.25
N ASN A 445 -25.09 6.15 13.11
CA ASN A 445 -23.69 6.59 13.19
C ASN A 445 -23.16 6.99 11.82
N ALA A 446 -23.92 6.71 10.76
CA ALA A 446 -23.70 7.23 9.42
C ALA A 446 -23.48 8.75 9.48
N PRO A 447 -22.40 9.27 8.86
CA PRO A 447 -22.08 10.68 8.92
C PRO A 447 -23.09 11.51 8.14
N VAL A 448 -23.59 12.56 8.77
CA VAL A 448 -24.49 13.55 8.18
C VAL A 448 -23.81 14.92 8.25
N GLY A 449 -23.52 15.48 7.09
CA GLY A 449 -22.80 16.75 7.00
C GLY A 449 -22.35 17.02 5.59
N LYS A 450 -21.06 17.36 5.44
CA LYS A 450 -20.46 17.67 4.15
C LYS A 450 -19.19 16.85 3.94
N VAL A 451 -18.94 16.49 2.68
CA VAL A 451 -17.72 15.84 2.21
C VAL A 451 -17.05 16.73 1.18
N ARG A 452 -15.73 16.68 1.12
CA ARG A 452 -14.94 17.40 0.13
C ARG A 452 -14.91 16.60 -1.16
N LEU A 453 -15.28 17.25 -2.26
CA LEU A 453 -15.10 16.73 -3.61
C LEU A 453 -14.01 17.57 -4.28
N THR A 454 -12.93 16.92 -4.70
CA THR A 454 -11.82 17.57 -5.41
C THR A 454 -11.84 17.17 -6.87
N PHE A 455 -11.97 18.14 -7.77
CA PHE A 455 -12.02 17.93 -9.22
C PHE A 455 -10.68 18.31 -9.85
N MET A 456 -10.09 17.38 -10.60
CA MET A 456 -8.75 17.44 -11.17
C MET A 456 -8.77 17.36 -12.70
N ASN A 457 -7.93 18.13 -13.36
CA ASN A 457 -7.58 17.94 -14.77
C ASN A 457 -6.07 17.73 -14.90
N GLY A 458 -5.66 16.47 -15.07
CA GLY A 458 -4.27 16.07 -14.87
C GLY A 458 -3.83 16.41 -13.45
N ASP A 459 -2.75 17.18 -13.32
CA ASP A 459 -2.19 17.61 -12.03
C ASP A 459 -2.79 18.94 -11.53
N THR A 460 -3.75 19.51 -12.25
CA THR A 460 -4.37 20.80 -11.89
C THR A 460 -5.67 20.59 -11.11
N VAL A 461 -5.74 21.15 -9.91
CA VAL A 461 -6.98 21.25 -9.14
C VAL A 461 -7.87 22.32 -9.78
N LEU A 462 -9.07 21.93 -10.20
CA LEU A 462 -10.08 22.83 -10.77
C LEU A 462 -11.01 23.39 -9.70
N SER A 463 -11.41 22.55 -8.74
CA SER A 463 -12.18 22.93 -7.56
C SER A 463 -11.98 21.90 -6.45
N SER A 464 -12.18 22.32 -5.20
CA SER A 464 -12.11 21.45 -4.02
C SER A 464 -13.04 22.03 -2.96
N ASP A 465 -14.29 21.54 -2.96
CA ASP A 465 -15.38 22.17 -2.22
C ASP A 465 -16.19 21.15 -1.41
N PHE A 466 -16.82 21.65 -0.35
CA PHE A 466 -17.70 20.85 0.50
C PHE A 466 -19.12 20.75 -0.07
N VAL A 467 -19.55 19.53 -0.33
CA VAL A 467 -20.91 19.18 -0.77
C VAL A 467 -21.61 18.38 0.33
N LYS A 468 -22.92 18.57 0.49
CA LYS A 468 -23.68 17.81 1.50
C LYS A 468 -23.65 16.32 1.18
N THR A 469 -23.55 15.47 2.21
CA THR A 469 -23.55 14.01 2.05
C THR A 469 -24.84 13.50 1.40
N ASP A 470 -25.96 14.20 1.58
CA ASP A 470 -27.29 13.87 1.06
C ASP A 470 -27.69 14.72 -0.17
N ALA A 471 -26.74 15.37 -0.83
CA ALA A 471 -27.01 16.18 -2.02
C ALA A 471 -27.69 15.34 -3.11
N THR A 472 -28.76 15.88 -3.70
CA THR A 472 -29.48 15.27 -4.83
C THR A 472 -29.03 15.81 -6.19
N GLU A 473 -28.29 16.91 -6.18
CA GLU A 473 -27.75 17.57 -7.37
C GLU A 473 -26.47 18.32 -7.00
N LEU A 474 -25.56 18.48 -7.96
CA LEU A 474 -24.39 19.35 -7.84
C LEU A 474 -23.92 19.86 -9.21
N ASP A 475 -23.12 20.92 -9.18
CA ASP A 475 -22.47 21.49 -10.35
C ASP A 475 -20.99 21.11 -10.32
N THR A 476 -20.50 20.52 -11.41
CA THR A 476 -19.08 20.20 -11.59
C THR A 476 -18.38 21.26 -12.43
N PRO A 477 -17.06 21.41 -12.31
CA PRO A 477 -16.31 22.34 -13.16
C PRO A 477 -16.46 22.03 -14.64
N LEU A 478 -16.54 23.06 -15.46
CA LEU A 478 -16.47 22.90 -16.92
C LEU A 478 -15.01 22.71 -17.36
N VAL A 479 -14.76 21.65 -18.15
CA VAL A 479 -13.42 21.35 -18.69
C VAL A 479 -13.38 21.52 -20.20
N SER A 480 -12.29 22.10 -20.70
CA SER A 480 -12.02 22.17 -22.13
C SER A 480 -11.34 20.89 -22.59
N ALA A 481 -11.95 20.17 -23.52
CA ALA A 481 -11.37 18.95 -24.06
C ALA A 481 -10.16 19.27 -24.97
N PRO A 482 -9.05 18.50 -24.87
CA PRO A 482 -7.94 18.60 -25.81
C PRO A 482 -8.40 18.35 -27.26
N GLU A 483 -7.67 18.89 -28.23
CA GLU A 483 -7.99 18.74 -29.66
C GLU A 483 -8.15 17.25 -30.03
N GLY A 484 -9.26 16.94 -30.71
CA GLY A 484 -9.58 15.57 -31.14
C GLY A 484 -10.13 14.65 -30.03
N LYS A 485 -10.39 15.17 -28.83
CA LYS A 485 -10.99 14.41 -27.72
C LYS A 485 -12.30 15.03 -27.24
N VAL A 486 -13.08 14.23 -26.52
CA VAL A 486 -14.30 14.64 -25.81
C VAL A 486 -14.17 14.29 -24.34
N PHE A 487 -14.66 15.18 -23.48
CA PHE A 487 -14.80 14.89 -22.06
C PHE A 487 -15.88 13.82 -21.86
N ILE A 488 -15.58 12.79 -21.06
CA ILE A 488 -16.47 11.64 -20.84
C ILE A 488 -16.94 11.48 -19.40
N GLY A 489 -16.69 12.49 -18.56
CA GLY A 489 -17.13 12.50 -17.17
C GLY A 489 -15.99 12.49 -16.15
N TRP A 490 -16.40 12.45 -14.89
CA TRP A 490 -15.54 12.51 -13.72
C TRP A 490 -15.32 11.13 -13.13
N TYR A 491 -14.06 10.74 -13.01
CA TYR A 491 -13.68 9.39 -12.61
C TYR A 491 -12.87 9.39 -11.32
N ARG A 492 -13.16 8.41 -10.47
CA ARG A 492 -12.23 8.00 -9.43
C ARG A 492 -11.20 7.05 -10.04
N ILE A 493 -9.94 7.26 -9.69
CA ILE A 493 -8.81 6.46 -10.16
C ILE A 493 -8.23 5.70 -8.97
N ASP A 494 -8.48 4.40 -8.90
CA ASP A 494 -7.99 3.52 -7.85
C ASP A 494 -6.77 2.75 -8.38
N LYS A 495 -5.60 2.89 -7.73
CA LYS A 495 -4.38 2.16 -8.09
C LYS A 495 -4.21 0.95 -7.18
N TYR A 496 -3.92 -0.20 -7.78
CA TYR A 496 -3.64 -1.46 -7.11
C TYR A 496 -2.32 -2.03 -7.65
N ASP A 497 -1.72 -2.98 -6.93
CA ASP A 497 -0.47 -3.65 -7.34
C ASP A 497 -0.54 -4.29 -8.74
N ASN A 498 -1.74 -4.62 -9.21
CA ASN A 498 -1.98 -5.28 -10.50
C ASN A 498 -2.59 -4.38 -11.59
N GLY A 499 -2.74 -3.08 -11.34
CA GLY A 499 -3.24 -2.13 -12.36
C GLY A 499 -4.01 -0.94 -11.79
N THR A 500 -4.59 -0.16 -12.70
CA THR A 500 -5.39 1.03 -12.36
C THR A 500 -6.83 0.81 -12.78
N THR A 501 -7.76 1.02 -11.84
CA THR A 501 -9.20 0.98 -12.11
C THR A 501 -9.74 2.40 -12.24
N TYR A 502 -10.52 2.63 -13.28
CA TYR A 502 -11.21 3.89 -13.53
C TYR A 502 -12.70 3.67 -13.31
N THR A 503 -13.26 4.34 -12.30
CA THR A 503 -14.68 4.25 -11.97
C THR A 503 -15.34 5.58 -12.26
N MET A 504 -16.27 5.62 -13.22
CA MET A 504 -17.05 6.83 -13.49
C MET A 504 -17.94 7.12 -12.28
N VAL A 505 -17.83 8.32 -11.74
CA VAL A 505 -18.62 8.75 -10.58
C VAL A 505 -19.71 9.72 -11.01
N PHE A 506 -19.36 10.71 -11.85
CA PHE A 506 -20.32 11.68 -12.36
C PHE A 506 -20.24 11.80 -13.88
N ASP A 507 -21.41 11.81 -14.51
CA ASP A 507 -21.63 12.09 -15.92
C ASP A 507 -22.45 13.38 -16.01
N PRO A 508 -21.78 14.56 -16.02
CA PRO A 508 -22.46 15.84 -16.03
C PRO A 508 -23.04 16.17 -17.41
N ASP A 509 -24.09 16.99 -17.43
CA ASP A 509 -24.62 17.56 -18.67
C ASP A 509 -23.66 18.61 -19.29
N GLU A 510 -24.05 19.19 -20.43
CA GLU A 510 -23.25 20.20 -21.15
C GLU A 510 -22.92 21.45 -20.31
N ASN A 511 -23.67 21.71 -19.24
CA ASN A 511 -23.46 22.83 -18.32
C ASN A 511 -22.74 22.42 -17.03
N GLY A 512 -22.33 21.15 -16.90
CA GLY A 512 -21.65 20.64 -15.72
C GLY A 512 -22.59 20.11 -14.63
N HIS A 513 -23.91 20.08 -14.85
CA HIS A 513 -24.89 19.68 -13.85
C HIS A 513 -24.99 18.15 -13.72
N VAL A 514 -25.07 17.67 -12.47
CA VAL A 514 -25.19 16.25 -12.13
C VAL A 514 -26.41 16.03 -11.25
N THR A 515 -27.27 15.06 -11.60
CA THR A 515 -28.32 14.56 -10.71
C THR A 515 -27.83 13.30 -9.99
N ILE A 516 -27.91 13.31 -8.66
CA ILE A 516 -27.46 12.20 -7.81
C ILE A 516 -28.66 11.29 -7.48
N PRO A 517 -28.53 9.96 -7.66
CA PRO A 517 -29.60 9.03 -7.34
C PRO A 517 -30.05 9.13 -5.88
N SER A 518 -31.36 9.13 -5.64
CA SER A 518 -31.93 9.20 -4.29
C SER A 518 -31.45 8.03 -3.42
N GLY A 519 -30.97 8.33 -2.22
CA GLY A 519 -30.40 7.34 -1.30
C GLY A 519 -28.88 7.12 -1.45
N THR A 520 -28.22 7.78 -2.41
CA THR A 520 -26.75 7.86 -2.46
C THR A 520 -26.26 8.73 -1.30
N THR A 521 -25.28 8.25 -0.55
CA THR A 521 -24.51 9.07 0.40
C THR A 521 -23.18 9.40 -0.25
N LEU A 522 -22.89 10.68 -0.45
CA LEU A 522 -21.61 11.09 -0.99
C LEU A 522 -20.50 10.85 0.05
N GLU A 523 -19.40 10.29 -0.42
CA GLU A 523 -18.16 10.09 0.32
C GLU A 523 -17.10 11.09 -0.17
N PRO A 524 -16.07 11.40 0.64
CA PRO A 524 -14.96 12.22 0.16
C PRO A 524 -14.25 11.55 -1.02
N MET A 525 -13.91 12.34 -2.05
CA MET A 525 -13.28 11.80 -3.25
C MET A 525 -12.50 12.83 -4.04
N THR A 526 -11.44 12.36 -4.69
CA THR A 526 -10.73 13.07 -5.75
C THR A 526 -11.14 12.49 -7.10
N LEU A 527 -11.61 13.35 -7.99
CA LEU A 527 -12.20 13.02 -9.27
C LEU A 527 -11.39 13.63 -10.40
N TYR A 528 -11.08 12.83 -11.40
CA TYR A 528 -10.25 13.20 -12.54
C TYR A 528 -11.10 13.31 -13.80
N ALA A 529 -10.87 14.37 -14.56
CA ALA A 529 -11.47 14.51 -15.88
C ALA A 529 -10.84 13.51 -16.85
N LEU A 530 -11.67 12.66 -17.47
CA LEU A 530 -11.22 11.77 -18.54
C LEU A 530 -11.70 12.24 -19.91
N PHE A 531 -10.87 11.95 -20.92
CA PHE A 531 -11.11 12.34 -22.29
C PHE A 531 -10.87 11.17 -23.24
N GLU A 532 -11.82 10.92 -24.14
CA GLU A 532 -11.71 9.88 -25.17
C GLU A 532 -11.73 10.47 -26.58
N THR A 533 -11.18 9.72 -27.53
CA THR A 533 -11.33 10.02 -28.95
C THR A 533 -12.78 9.72 -29.36
N PRO A 534 -13.47 10.63 -30.07
CA PRO A 534 -14.81 10.37 -30.57
C PRO A 534 -14.86 9.05 -31.35
N SER A 535 -15.74 8.13 -30.97
CA SER A 535 -15.94 6.87 -31.68
C SER A 535 -16.69 7.16 -33.00
N GLY A 536 -15.94 7.50 -34.05
CA GLY A 536 -16.51 7.84 -35.35
C GLY A 536 -15.59 8.64 -36.25
N THR A 537 -14.44 8.09 -36.62
CA THR A 537 -13.71 8.47 -37.84
C THR A 537 -12.83 7.29 -38.25
N ASP A 538 -13.40 6.36 -39.02
CA ASP A 538 -12.61 5.68 -40.05
C ASP A 538 -12.17 6.78 -41.02
N ALA A 539 -10.99 7.35 -40.76
CA ALA A 539 -10.26 8.07 -41.78
C ALA A 539 -9.69 7.02 -42.74
N THR A 540 -10.50 6.60 -43.71
CA THR A 540 -9.96 6.25 -45.02
C THR A 540 -9.25 7.47 -45.57
N GLU A 541 -7.94 7.55 -45.38
CA GLU A 541 -7.06 8.30 -46.27
C GLU A 541 -6.22 7.29 -47.06
N GLY A 542 -6.77 6.92 -48.22
CA GLY A 542 -5.94 6.61 -49.37
C GLY A 542 -5.57 7.93 -50.05
N GLY A 543 -4.26 8.10 -50.29
CA GLY A 543 -3.66 9.21 -51.03
C GLY A 543 -2.16 9.03 -51.13
#